data_AF-A0A7C4ESN6-F1
#
_entry.id   AF-A0A7C4ESN6-F1
#
_cell.length_a   1.000
_cell.length_b   1.000
_cell.length_c   1.000
_cell.angle_alpha   90.00
_cell.angle_beta   90.00
_cell.angle_gamma   90.00
#
_symmetry.space_group_name_H-M   'P 1'
#
loop_
_entity.id
_entity.type
_entity.pdbx_description
1 polymer ?
#
loop_
_entity_poly.entity_id
_entity_poly.type
_entity_poly.pdbx_seq_one_letter_code
_entity_poly.pdbx_strand_id
1 'polypeptide(L)' 'MDIAKYVLPFEACDRSMVHRVGGKCASLGELLKAQIPVPPGFAITTDAYVDFLAENNLTEKILDRLTSIEP' A
#
# COMPACT_ATOMS: atom_id res chain seq x y z
N MET A 1 1.40 -18.72 3.42
CA MET A 1 1.03 -17.31 3.20
C MET A 1 2.25 -16.48 3.55
N ASP A 2 2.79 -15.74 2.58
CA ASP A 2 3.95 -14.88 2.81
C ASP A 2 3.47 -13.57 3.44
N ILE A 3 3.57 -13.45 4.76
CA ILE A 3 3.12 -12.26 5.50
C ILE A 3 3.96 -11.03 5.10
N ALA A 4 5.24 -11.21 4.79
CA ALA A 4 6.15 -10.11 4.41
C ALA A 4 5.84 -9.56 3.01
N LYS A 5 5.08 -10.31 2.20
CA LYS A 5 4.51 -9.79 0.94
C LYS A 5 3.49 -8.69 1.20
N TYR A 6 2.60 -8.89 2.18
CA TYR A 6 1.42 -8.04 2.39
C TYR A 6 1.52 -7.03 3.53
N VAL A 7 2.36 -7.30 4.53
CA VAL A 7 2.48 -6.47 5.74
C VAL A 7 3.93 -6.07 5.91
N LEU A 8 4.17 -4.77 6.07
CA LEU A 8 5.50 -4.22 6.30
C LEU A 8 5.47 -3.28 7.51
N PRO A 9 6.29 -3.51 8.56
CA PRO A 9 6.39 -2.58 9.68
C PRO A 9 6.94 -1.23 9.20
N PHE A 10 6.52 -0.12 9.82
CA PHE A 10 6.95 1.22 9.39
C PHE A 10 8.46 1.41 9.42
N GLU A 11 9.17 0.72 10.31
CA GLU A 11 10.62 0.71 10.43
C GLU A 11 11.32 0.16 9.18
N ALA A 12 10.63 -0.68 8.40
CA ALA A 12 11.12 -1.24 7.15
C ALA A 12 10.65 -0.44 5.92
N CYS A 13 9.81 0.58 6.09
CA CYS A 13 9.36 1.46 5.01
C CYS A 13 10.37 2.57 4.74
N ASP A 14 10.48 3.00 3.47
CA ASP A 14 11.18 4.22 3.10
C ASP A 14 10.69 4.83 1.79
N ARG A 15 11.24 5.98 1.42
CA ARG A 15 10.87 6.74 0.22
C ARG A 15 11.00 5.96 -1.10
N SER A 16 11.84 4.92 -1.16
CA SER A 16 11.95 4.08 -2.36
C SER A 16 10.74 3.16 -2.54
N MET A 17 9.99 2.92 -1.45
CA MET A 17 8.88 1.96 -1.40
C MET A 17 7.52 2.60 -1.65
N VAL A 18 7.44 3.84 -2.15
CA VAL A 18 6.17 4.54 -2.43
C VAL A 18 5.24 3.70 -3.32
N HIS A 19 5.77 2.99 -4.30
CA HIS A 19 5.00 2.11 -5.19
C HIS A 19 4.36 0.92 -4.45
N ARG A 20 4.98 0.49 -3.34
CA ARG A 20 4.59 -0.72 -2.58
C ARG A 20 3.76 -0.41 -1.35
N VAL A 21 3.95 0.73 -0.68
CA VAL A 21 3.24 1.09 0.56
C VAL A 21 2.49 2.43 0.49
N GLY A 22 2.60 3.16 -0.63
CA GLY A 22 2.06 4.50 -0.79
C GLY A 22 2.91 5.58 -0.13
N GLY A 23 2.68 6.84 -0.54
CA GLY A 23 3.48 7.99 -0.09
C GLY A 23 3.43 8.22 1.42
N LYS A 24 2.27 8.03 2.05
CA LYS A 24 2.09 8.26 3.50
C LYS A 24 2.93 7.29 4.34
N CYS A 25 2.82 5.98 4.07
CA CYS A 25 3.56 4.96 4.81
C CYS A 25 5.08 5.06 4.55
N ALA A 26 5.47 5.38 3.31
CA ALA A 26 6.87 5.68 2.99
C ALA A 26 7.39 6.86 3.81
N SER A 27 6.63 7.97 3.91
CA SER A 27 6.99 9.11 4.75
C SER A 27 7.06 8.78 6.24
N LEU A 28 6.16 7.94 6.78
CA LEU A 28 6.24 7.49 8.17
C LEU A 28 7.54 6.73 8.47
N GLY A 29 8.00 5.91 7.53
CA GLY A 29 9.30 5.25 7.63
C GLY A 29 10.48 6.24 7.62
N GLU A 30 10.43 7.27 6.77
CA GLU A 30 11.43 8.34 6.78
C GLU A 30 11.47 9.12 8.10
N LEU A 31 10.31 9.39 8.72
CA LEU A 31 10.23 10.04 10.03
C LEU A 31 10.89 9.18 11.11
N LEU A 32 10.64 7.87 11.13
CA LEU A 32 11.30 6.94 12.05
C LEU A 32 12.81 6.91 11.85
N LYS A 33 13.29 6.88 10.59
CA LYS A 33 14.73 6.96 10.27
C LYS A 33 15.36 8.28 10.74
N ALA A 34 14.60 9.36 10.71
CA ALA A 34 15.00 10.67 11.24
C ALA A 34 14.86 10.79 12.77
N GLN A 35 14.58 9.69 13.48
CA GLN A 35 14.37 9.65 14.94
C GLN A 35 13.20 10.52 15.43
N ILE A 36 12.25 10.83 14.54
CA ILE A 36 11.01 11.52 14.90
C ILE A 36 10.04 10.46 15.48
N PRO A 37 9.44 10.70 16.66
CA PRO A 37 8.50 9.75 17.24
C PRO A 37 7.28 9.52 16.34
N VAL A 38 7.09 8.28 15.91
CA VAL A 38 5.90 7.81 15.20
C VAL A 38 5.27 6.69 16.03
N PRO A 39 3.94 6.68 16.22
CA PRO A 39 3.27 5.57 16.89
C PRO A 39 3.55 4.22 16.17
N PRO A 40 3.70 3.11 16.91
CA PRO A 40 3.92 1.80 16.31
C PRO A 40 2.83 1.45 15.29
N GLY A 41 3.21 0.83 14.18
CA GLY A 41 2.28 0.45 13.13
C GLY A 41 2.93 -0.23 11.94
N PHE A 42 2.12 -0.52 10.92
CA PHE A 42 2.53 -1.21 9.71
C PHE A 42 1.73 -0.73 8.50
N ALA A 43 2.30 -0.92 7.32
CA ALA A 43 1.63 -0.74 6.05
C ALA A 43 1.08 -2.07 5.56
N ILE A 44 -0.14 -2.04 5.01
CA ILE A 44 -0.62 -3.08 4.09
C ILE A 44 -0.14 -2.67 2.69
N THR A 45 0.56 -3.57 2.00
CA THR A 45 1.18 -3.26 0.71
C THR A 45 0.14 -3.17 -0.42
N THR A 46 0.51 -2.49 -1.50
CA THR A 46 -0.27 -2.45 -2.73
C THR A 46 -0.40 -3.83 -3.37
N ASP A 47 0.53 -4.75 -3.12
CA ASP A 47 0.44 -6.16 -3.52
C ASP A 47 -0.83 -6.82 -2.96
N ALA A 48 -1.17 -6.54 -1.70
CA ALA A 48 -2.39 -7.07 -1.07
C ALA A 48 -3.65 -6.54 -1.75
N TYR A 49 -3.64 -5.27 -2.16
CA TYR A 49 -4.75 -4.66 -2.90
C TYR A 49 -4.91 -5.27 -4.30
N VAL A 50 -3.81 -5.46 -5.02
CA VAL A 50 -3.82 -6.09 -6.36
C VAL A 50 -4.35 -7.52 -6.29
N ASP A 51 -3.85 -8.32 -5.36
CA ASP A 51 -4.31 -9.70 -5.18
C ASP A 51 -5.79 -9.74 -4.77
N PHE A 52 -6.23 -8.85 -3.86
CA PHE A 52 -7.64 -8.73 -3.49
C PHE A 52 -8.55 -8.43 -4.69
N LEU A 53 -8.15 -7.53 -5.57
CA LEU A 53 -8.93 -7.22 -6.78
C LEU A 53 -9.00 -8.44 -7.72
N ALA A 54 -7.89 -9.15 -7.90
CA ALA A 54 -7.81 -10.31 -8.78
C ALA A 54 -8.66 -11.48 -8.25
N GLU A 55 -8.52 -11.84 -6.98
CA GLU A 55 -9.26 -12.95 -6.36
C GLU A 55 -10.77 -12.74 -6.39
N ASN A 56 -11.23 -11.48 -6.36
CA ASN A 56 -12.65 -11.13 -6.36
C ASN A 56 -13.18 -10.75 -7.75
N ASN A 57 -12.36 -10.87 -8.80
CA ASN A 57 -12.69 -10.45 -10.17
C ASN A 57 -13.27 -9.03 -10.21
N LEU A 58 -12.62 -8.10 -9.50
CA LEU A 58 -13.09 -6.72 -9.34
C LEU A 58 -12.50 -5.77 -10.39
N THR A 59 -11.32 -6.06 -10.93
CA THR A 59 -10.64 -5.19 -11.90
C THR A 59 -11.52 -4.87 -13.10
N GLU A 60 -12.07 -5.88 -13.77
CA GLU A 60 -12.96 -5.69 -14.93
C GLU A 60 -14.22 -4.92 -14.55
N LYS A 61 -14.86 -5.30 -13.43
CA LYS A 61 -16.08 -4.61 -12.93
C LYS A 61 -15.85 -3.13 -12.62
N ILE A 62 -14.67 -2.78 -12.11
CA ILE A 62 -14.30 -1.39 -11.84
C ILE A 62 -14.10 -0.65 -13.17
N LEU A 63 -13.33 -1.22 -14.10
CA LEU A 63 -13.07 -0.61 -15.41
C LEU A 63 -14.36 -0.39 -16.20
N ASP A 64 -15.26 -1.38 -16.24
CA ASP A 64 -16.57 -1.26 -16.90
C ASP A 64 -17.37 -0.09 -16.34
N ARG A 65 -17.39 0.09 -15.01
CA ARG A 65 -18.09 1.22 -14.38
C ARG A 65 -17.41 2.56 -14.69
N LEU A 66 -16.08 2.60 -14.74
CA LEU A 66 -15.34 3.81 -15.07
C LEU A 66 -15.62 4.30 -16.51
N THR A 67 -15.92 3.41 -17.46
CA THR A 67 -16.29 3.82 -18.83
C THR A 67 -17.57 4.66 -18.91
N SER A 68 -18.44 4.52 -17.90
CA SER A 68 -19.75 5.20 -17.87
C SER A 68 -19.74 6.55 -17.13
N ILE A 69 -18.58 6.99 -16.63
CA ILE A 69 -18.44 8.25 -15.91
C ILE A 69 -17.84 9.29 -16.87
N GLU A 70 -18.60 10.36 -17.12
CA GLU A 70 -18.05 11.54 -17.80
C GLU A 70 -17.12 12.32 -16.85
N PRO A 71 -16.02 12.93 -17.37
CA PRO A 71 -14.99 13.59 -16.56
C PRO A 71 -15.48 14.74 -15.67
#